data_AF-A0A949RPP8-F1
#
_entry.id   AF-A0A949RPP8-F1
#
_cell.length_a   1.000
_cell.length_b   1.000
_cell.length_c   1.000
_cell.angle_alpha   90.00
_cell.angle_beta   90.00
_cell.angle_gamma   90.00
#
_symmetry.space_group_name_H-M   'P 1'
#
loop_
_entity.id
_entity.type
_entity.pdbx_description
1 polymer ?
#
loop_
_entity_poly.entity_id
_entity_poly.type
_entity_poly.pdbx_seq_one_letter_code
_entity_poly.pdbx_strand_id
1 'polypeptide(L)'
;MNRMEQRPSGQDSASRYVTIKTILQRTGVHRQTVHYYLRKGLLPQPARTSRTSALYLSSTIDLIQLIRTLQRQQRMSLDEIVALFHRHGYDVRAIRAAAPQTAGAWAADGPREPATAPIAIGDIADRLDPPPAREWIERALGSGIVHSEMRDGRRVIPAGSLETLGAMWEGVRSGASLDQFRELAQSIEQQARTEFDHFLSALRNLNAVSEAGTQVARLFSSLERFGASRRRETLYNLFMERLRLPGYIFLRPNRTNVFPSRTFLQRMGLFRELDLILRQLDRRPDDLAALRNLARASYLSSDWVRSRSAAAEILRLVPNDAGAEALNGQALTFLGRIPEAITFLEDAVTHGPNPMAKIRLGQAIALHAYETGDASLLLDAVVRRARLAREAIHESEGNPGLRRKVRLNVVLDTLHFSDPLGLNRPVEKEAQALYEEFRAIPDKKLPVLARISLAMSRMYITYALYLIRQQQGNPKAEKLLSEIARLDPDCVLAGRGAGQPAPVKGEKAARRASRRASPRKPAGGVRGGPRG
;
A
#
# COMPACT_ATOMS: atom_id res chain seq x y z
N MET A 1 -32.10 36.22 -26.52
CA MET A 1 -32.21 34.76 -26.73
C MET A 1 -31.24 34.05 -25.79
N ASN A 2 -31.79 33.14 -24.99
CA ASN A 2 -31.15 32.41 -23.89
C ASN A 2 -29.96 31.54 -24.34
N ARG A 3 -28.83 31.64 -23.64
CA ARG A 3 -27.86 30.55 -23.55
C ARG A 3 -28.16 29.79 -22.26
N MET A 4 -28.87 28.67 -22.41
CA MET A 4 -29.15 27.73 -21.32
C MET A 4 -27.83 27.17 -20.78
N GLU A 5 -27.40 27.64 -19.61
CA GLU A 5 -26.47 26.88 -18.78
C GLU A 5 -27.21 25.68 -18.19
N GLN A 6 -26.77 24.50 -18.59
CA GLN A 6 -27.30 23.22 -18.18
C GLN A 6 -27.18 23.07 -16.65
N ARG A 7 -28.30 22.83 -15.98
CA ARG A 7 -28.33 22.36 -14.59
C ARG A 7 -27.76 20.93 -14.54
N PRO A 8 -26.74 20.63 -13.71
CA PRO A 8 -26.32 19.26 -13.52
C PRO A 8 -27.33 18.51 -12.63
N SER A 9 -27.74 17.35 -13.12
CA SER A 9 -28.75 16.43 -12.59
C SER A 9 -28.45 15.91 -11.17
N GLY A 10 -29.17 16.46 -10.19
CA GLY A 10 -30.05 15.71 -9.29
C GLY A 10 -29.51 14.85 -8.14
N GLN A 11 -28.53 13.95 -8.34
CA GLN A 11 -28.17 12.97 -7.28
C GLN A 11 -26.67 12.74 -7.07
N ASP A 12 -25.79 13.06 -8.04
CA ASP A 12 -24.32 13.07 -7.85
C ASP A 12 -23.77 14.42 -7.33
N SER A 13 -24.57 15.49 -7.42
CA SER A 13 -24.15 16.86 -7.08
C SER A 13 -24.07 17.14 -5.58
N ALA A 14 -24.83 16.39 -4.77
CA ALA A 14 -24.99 16.66 -3.33
C ALA A 14 -23.72 16.39 -2.52
N SER A 15 -22.83 15.51 -3.01
CA SER A 15 -21.53 15.20 -2.37
C SER A 15 -20.40 16.14 -2.84
N ARG A 16 -20.55 16.77 -4.01
CA ARG A 16 -19.47 17.56 -4.65
C ARG A 16 -19.42 19.02 -4.21
N TYR A 17 -20.55 19.56 -3.74
CA TYR A 17 -20.65 20.95 -3.32
C TYR A 17 -21.19 21.10 -1.90
N VAL A 18 -20.61 22.03 -1.15
CA VAL A 18 -20.96 22.36 0.23
C VAL A 18 -21.30 23.84 0.38
N THR A 19 -22.13 24.14 1.37
CA THR A 19 -22.45 25.54 1.73
C THR A 19 -21.34 26.15 2.58
N ILE A 20 -21.28 27.50 2.61
CA ILE A 20 -20.35 28.19 3.51
C ILE A 20 -20.58 27.79 4.99
N LYS A 21 -21.83 27.54 5.41
CA LYS A 21 -22.14 27.09 6.78
C LYS A 21 -21.46 25.76 7.10
N THR A 22 -21.48 24.81 6.18
CA THR A 22 -20.81 23.51 6.30
C THR A 22 -19.29 23.67 6.38
N ILE A 23 -18.71 24.59 5.59
CA ILE A 23 -17.27 24.88 5.65
C ILE A 23 -16.89 25.41 7.03
N LEU A 24 -17.62 26.40 7.57
CA LEU A 24 -17.34 26.97 8.88
C LEU A 24 -17.41 25.91 9.99
N GLN A 25 -18.44 25.05 9.94
CA GLN A 25 -18.60 23.95 10.91
C GLN A 25 -17.48 22.91 10.84
N ARG A 26 -17.03 22.53 9.64
CA ARG A 26 -16.00 21.47 9.47
C ARG A 26 -14.56 21.94 9.58
N THR A 27 -14.30 23.24 9.38
CA THR A 27 -12.94 23.81 9.42
C THR A 27 -12.67 24.65 10.67
N GLY A 28 -13.72 25.10 11.36
CA GLY A 28 -13.64 25.96 12.53
C GLY A 28 -13.13 27.38 12.26
N VAL A 29 -13.03 27.80 10.99
CA VAL A 29 -12.59 29.15 10.62
C VAL A 29 -13.78 30.12 10.60
N HIS A 30 -13.51 31.42 10.79
CA HIS A 30 -14.55 32.45 10.73
C HIS A 30 -14.93 32.80 9.28
N ARG A 31 -16.16 33.30 9.06
CA ARG A 31 -16.66 33.67 7.72
C ARG A 31 -15.76 34.67 7.00
N GLN A 32 -15.22 35.63 7.76
CA GLN A 32 -14.29 36.63 7.23
C GLN A 32 -12.97 36.01 6.74
N THR A 33 -12.50 34.93 7.36
CA THR A 33 -11.29 34.20 6.94
C THR A 33 -11.49 33.53 5.58
N VAL A 34 -12.66 32.90 5.36
CA VAL A 34 -13.00 32.30 4.06
C VAL A 34 -13.05 33.37 2.97
N HIS A 35 -13.68 34.52 3.23
CA HIS A 35 -13.71 35.64 2.29
C HIS A 35 -12.30 36.24 2.05
N TYR A 36 -11.47 36.31 3.08
CA TYR A 36 -10.10 36.78 2.95
C TYR A 36 -9.27 35.83 2.07
N TYR A 37 -9.38 34.52 2.26
CA TYR A 37 -8.71 33.52 1.41
C TYR A 37 -9.19 33.57 -0.05
N LEU A 38 -10.49 33.78 -0.29
CA LEU A 38 -11.02 34.00 -1.63
C LEU A 38 -10.44 35.26 -2.30
N ARG A 39 -10.40 36.39 -1.58
CA ARG A 39 -9.83 37.64 -2.12
C ARG A 39 -8.34 37.51 -2.42
N LYS A 40 -7.61 36.74 -1.60
CA LYS A 40 -6.17 36.53 -1.75
C LYS A 40 -5.81 35.43 -2.78
N GLY A 41 -6.80 34.71 -3.32
CA GLY A 41 -6.57 33.65 -4.34
C GLY A 41 -6.22 32.28 -3.78
N LEU A 42 -6.37 32.06 -2.48
CA LEU A 42 -6.05 30.80 -1.79
C LEU A 42 -7.12 29.71 -1.96
N LEU A 43 -8.29 30.08 -2.46
CA LEU A 43 -9.39 29.15 -2.70
C LEU A 43 -9.97 29.39 -4.09
N PRO A 44 -10.45 28.34 -4.78
CA PRO A 44 -11.15 28.49 -6.05
C PRO A 44 -12.43 29.30 -5.87
N GLN A 45 -12.82 30.05 -6.91
CA GLN A 45 -14.04 30.86 -6.88
C GLN A 45 -15.28 29.97 -6.75
N PRO A 46 -16.22 30.28 -5.83
CA PRO A 46 -17.42 29.48 -5.64
C PRO A 46 -18.43 29.72 -6.77
N ALA A 47 -19.23 28.70 -7.07
CA ALA A 47 -20.33 28.83 -8.02
C ALA A 47 -21.44 29.68 -7.40
N ARG A 48 -21.73 30.85 -7.99
CA ARG A 48 -22.77 31.76 -7.49
C ARG A 48 -24.15 31.19 -7.84
N THR A 49 -24.94 30.87 -6.81
CA THR A 49 -26.30 30.32 -6.98
C THR A 49 -27.37 31.41 -6.87
N SER A 50 -27.07 32.55 -6.22
CA SER A 50 -27.91 33.76 -6.19
C SER A 50 -27.07 35.00 -5.80
N ARG A 51 -27.73 36.17 -5.67
CA ARG A 51 -27.09 37.40 -5.15
C ARG A 51 -26.53 37.25 -3.73
N THR A 52 -27.07 36.32 -2.93
CA THR A 52 -26.74 36.12 -1.51
C THR A 52 -26.20 34.72 -1.19
N SER A 53 -26.15 33.80 -2.16
CA SER A 53 -25.77 32.41 -1.94
C SER A 53 -24.74 31.92 -2.97
N ALA A 54 -23.74 31.19 -2.48
CA ALA A 54 -22.68 30.58 -3.26
C ALA A 54 -22.38 29.17 -2.77
N LEU A 55 -22.11 28.26 -3.71
CA LEU A 55 -21.76 26.86 -3.46
C LEU A 55 -20.27 26.64 -3.71
N TYR A 56 -19.64 25.94 -2.77
CA TYR A 56 -18.20 25.66 -2.76
C TYR A 56 -17.97 24.20 -3.08
N LEU A 57 -16.85 23.85 -3.70
CA LEU A 57 -16.47 22.44 -3.84
C LEU A 57 -16.17 21.82 -2.47
N SER A 58 -16.50 20.55 -2.26
CA SER A 58 -16.22 19.86 -0.99
C SER A 58 -14.73 19.86 -0.63
N SER A 59 -13.84 19.83 -1.63
CA SER A 59 -12.38 19.95 -1.47
C SER A 59 -11.91 21.30 -0.88
N THR A 60 -12.78 22.32 -0.84
CA THR A 60 -12.50 23.61 -0.18
C THR A 60 -12.20 23.42 1.31
N ILE A 61 -12.84 22.44 1.95
CA ILE A 61 -12.60 22.10 3.36
C ILE A 61 -11.15 21.61 3.53
N ASP A 62 -10.71 20.72 2.66
CA ASP A 62 -9.36 20.16 2.68
C ASP A 62 -8.30 21.21 2.36
N LEU A 63 -8.59 22.14 1.43
CA LEU A 63 -7.72 23.28 1.11
C LEU A 63 -7.56 24.23 2.30
N ILE A 64 -8.64 24.55 3.03
CA ILE A 64 -8.57 25.42 4.22
C ILE A 64 -7.74 24.77 5.33
N GLN A 65 -7.93 23.46 5.55
CA GLN A 65 -7.11 22.72 6.50
C GLN A 65 -5.64 22.70 6.06
N LEU A 66 -5.37 22.50 4.77
CA LEU A 66 -4.04 22.50 4.21
C LEU A 66 -3.36 23.88 4.36
N ILE A 67 -4.04 24.99 4.10
CA ILE A 67 -3.49 26.34 4.34
C ILE A 67 -3.04 26.47 5.79
N ARG A 68 -3.86 26.03 6.76
CA ARG A 68 -3.50 26.08 8.18
C ARG A 68 -2.30 25.18 8.50
N THR A 69 -2.22 24.00 7.90
CA THR A 69 -1.07 23.10 8.02
C THR A 69 0.21 23.76 7.48
N LEU A 70 0.16 24.34 6.28
CA LEU A 70 1.30 25.00 5.63
C LEU A 70 1.77 26.25 6.42
N GLN A 71 0.85 27.01 6.99
CA GLN A 71 1.21 28.17 7.84
C GLN A 71 1.78 27.77 9.19
N ARG A 72 1.16 26.79 9.89
CA ARG A 72 1.53 26.45 11.27
C ARG A 72 2.73 25.52 11.36
N GLN A 73 2.78 24.51 10.49
CA GLN A 73 3.81 23.48 10.53
C GLN A 73 4.98 23.82 9.59
N GLN A 74 4.70 24.43 8.42
CA GLN A 74 5.73 24.72 7.42
C GLN A 74 6.13 26.20 7.34
N ARG A 75 5.55 27.06 8.20
CA ARG A 75 5.80 28.51 8.32
C ARG A 75 5.72 29.27 6.98
N MET A 76 4.93 28.79 6.02
CA MET A 76 4.75 29.46 4.74
C MET A 76 3.92 30.74 4.90
N SER A 77 4.34 31.81 4.22
CA SER A 77 3.54 33.01 4.06
C SER A 77 2.31 32.73 3.17
N LEU A 78 1.26 33.54 3.32
CA LEU A 78 0.07 33.38 2.50
C LEU A 78 0.35 33.56 1.00
N ASP A 79 1.31 34.39 0.63
CA ASP A 79 1.66 34.64 -0.78
C ASP A 79 2.41 33.45 -1.40
N GLU A 80 3.25 32.75 -0.64
CA GLU A 80 3.86 31.48 -1.07
C GLU A 80 2.81 30.38 -1.25
N ILE A 81 1.83 30.32 -0.36
CA ILE A 81 0.73 29.35 -0.45
C ILE A 81 -0.14 29.63 -1.68
N VAL A 82 -0.43 30.91 -1.99
CA VAL A 82 -1.14 31.31 -3.23
C VAL A 82 -0.40 30.81 -4.46
N ALA A 83 0.91 31.09 -4.56
CA ALA A 83 1.72 30.67 -5.70
C ALA A 83 1.76 29.14 -5.87
N LEU A 84 1.85 28.40 -4.76
CA LEU A 84 1.80 26.94 -4.75
C LEU A 84 0.44 26.42 -5.21
N PHE A 85 -0.65 26.99 -4.70
CA PHE A 85 -2.01 26.52 -5.01
C PHE A 85 -2.39 26.77 -6.46
N HIS A 86 -2.00 27.92 -7.02
CA HIS A 86 -2.20 28.22 -8.44
C HIS A 86 -1.39 27.29 -9.35
N ARG A 87 -0.12 27.02 -9.02
CA ARG A 87 0.76 26.14 -9.80
C ARG A 87 0.18 24.72 -9.95
N HIS A 88 -0.53 24.24 -8.94
CA HIS A 88 -1.09 22.89 -8.89
C HIS A 88 -2.63 22.85 -9.05
N GLY A 89 -3.24 23.95 -9.52
CA GLY A 89 -4.67 23.98 -9.86
C GLY A 89 -5.60 23.64 -8.69
N TYR A 90 -5.21 23.96 -7.45
CA TYR A 90 -5.96 23.62 -6.24
C TYR A 90 -6.20 22.11 -5.98
N ASP A 91 -5.42 21.24 -6.62
CA ASP A 91 -5.45 19.80 -6.31
C ASP A 91 -4.72 19.54 -4.99
N VAL A 92 -5.48 19.12 -3.97
CA VAL A 92 -4.99 18.88 -2.61
C VAL A 92 -3.86 17.84 -2.57
N ARG A 93 -3.91 16.80 -3.40
CA ARG A 93 -2.89 15.74 -3.43
C ARG A 93 -1.61 16.25 -4.09
N ALA A 94 -1.74 16.93 -5.23
CA ALA A 94 -0.59 17.52 -5.92
C ALA A 94 0.10 18.58 -5.06
N ILE A 95 -0.67 19.43 -4.37
CA ILE A 95 -0.14 20.44 -3.46
C ILE A 95 0.56 19.80 -2.26
N ARG A 96 0.00 18.75 -1.64
CA ARG A 96 0.66 18.04 -0.53
C ARG A 96 1.97 17.35 -0.94
N ALA A 97 2.03 16.82 -2.15
CA ALA A 97 3.24 16.21 -2.70
C ALA A 97 4.32 17.25 -3.05
N ALA A 98 3.89 18.42 -3.53
CA ALA A 98 4.79 19.52 -3.92
C ALA A 98 5.15 20.48 -2.78
N ALA A 99 4.40 20.46 -1.68
CA ALA A 99 4.64 21.30 -0.52
C ALA A 99 6.01 20.93 0.12
N PRO A 100 6.88 21.92 0.37
CA PRO A 100 8.19 21.67 0.96
C PRO A 100 8.02 21.06 2.35
N GLN A 101 8.41 19.80 2.52
CA GLN A 101 8.19 19.09 3.79
C GLN A 101 9.04 19.61 4.96
N THR A 102 10.05 20.45 4.70
CA THR A 102 10.65 21.40 5.66
C THR A 102 11.58 22.32 4.87
N ALA A 103 11.20 23.60 4.73
CA ALA A 103 12.09 24.71 4.37
C ALA A 103 11.35 26.04 4.58
N GLY A 104 11.19 26.43 5.85
CA GLY A 104 10.94 27.82 6.19
C GLY A 104 12.25 28.60 6.02
N ALA A 105 12.39 29.24 4.87
CA ALA A 105 13.44 30.12 4.32
C ALA A 105 13.64 29.58 2.89
N TRP A 106 13.41 30.29 1.79
CA TRP A 106 14.05 31.54 1.39
C TRP A 106 13.17 32.22 0.33
N ALA A 107 12.58 33.36 0.66
CA ALA A 107 12.20 34.37 -0.32
C ALA A 107 13.25 35.48 -0.28
N ALA A 108 13.90 35.71 -1.43
CA ALA A 108 14.67 36.88 -1.84
C ALA A 108 15.39 37.67 -0.71
N ASP A 109 16.56 37.17 -0.30
CA ASP A 109 17.78 37.93 -0.02
C ASP A 109 18.85 36.93 0.48
N GLY A 110 20.13 37.28 0.34
CA GLY A 110 21.32 36.44 0.57
C GLY A 110 21.39 35.65 1.89
N PRO A 111 22.46 34.84 2.10
CA PRO A 111 22.52 33.74 3.05
C PRO A 111 22.08 34.10 4.51
N ARG A 112 20.80 33.94 4.85
CA ARG A 112 20.22 33.82 6.20
C ARG A 112 20.46 32.44 6.82
N GLU A 113 21.26 32.40 7.86
CA GLU A 113 21.39 31.26 8.77
C GLU A 113 20.01 30.81 9.31
N PRO A 114 19.72 29.50 9.40
CA PRO A 114 18.49 29.01 10.03
C PRO A 114 18.57 29.26 11.54
N ALA A 115 17.45 29.66 12.16
CA ALA A 115 17.30 29.99 13.60
C ALA A 115 18.38 29.35 14.51
N THR A 116 19.41 30.14 14.83
CA THR A 116 20.77 29.67 15.21
C THR A 116 21.00 29.42 16.70
N ALA A 117 20.00 29.61 17.55
CA ALA A 117 20.20 29.48 19.00
C ALA A 117 20.29 27.98 19.40
N PRO A 118 21.42 27.53 19.97
CA PRO A 118 21.53 26.18 20.51
C PRO A 118 20.49 25.94 21.59
N ILE A 119 20.02 24.70 21.69
CA ILE A 119 18.98 24.30 22.63
C ILE A 119 19.65 23.68 23.86
N ALA A 120 19.36 24.19 25.05
CA ALA A 120 19.86 23.58 26.28
C ALA A 120 19.24 22.19 26.48
N ILE A 121 20.04 21.23 26.95
CA ILE A 121 19.57 19.85 27.17
C ILE A 121 18.34 19.82 28.10
N GLY A 122 18.28 20.71 29.10
CA GLY A 122 17.15 20.81 30.03
C GLY A 122 15.82 21.17 29.36
N ASP A 123 15.85 21.88 28.23
CA ASP A 123 14.64 22.35 27.54
C ASP A 123 14.13 21.35 26.49
N ILE A 124 14.86 20.26 26.24
CA ILE A 124 14.51 19.28 25.21
C ILE A 124 13.18 18.61 25.53
N ALA A 125 12.94 18.27 26.80
CA ALA A 125 11.72 17.59 27.23
C ALA A 125 10.47 18.44 26.94
N ASP A 126 10.55 19.75 27.18
CA ASP A 126 9.43 20.68 26.97
C ASP A 126 9.13 20.95 25.49
N ARG A 127 10.07 20.60 24.61
CA ARG A 127 9.96 20.82 23.16
C ARG A 127 9.49 19.60 22.38
N LEU A 128 9.37 18.43 23.02
CA LEU A 128 8.94 17.18 22.42
C LEU A 128 7.62 16.71 23.07
N ASP A 129 6.69 16.21 22.27
CA ASP A 129 5.39 15.74 22.74
C ASP A 129 5.18 14.25 22.42
N PRO A 130 4.93 13.39 23.42
CA PRO A 130 4.97 13.64 24.86
C PRO A 130 6.41 13.85 25.35
N PRO A 131 6.62 14.48 26.52
CA PRO A 131 7.96 14.80 27.01
C PRO A 131 8.74 13.52 27.35
N PRO A 132 9.95 13.31 26.80
CA PRO A 132 10.81 12.18 27.17
C PRO A 132 11.41 12.34 28.57
N ALA A 133 11.65 11.19 29.22
CA ALA A 133 12.40 11.16 30.48
C ALA A 133 13.86 11.58 30.27
N ARG A 134 14.44 12.26 31.27
CA ARG A 134 15.83 12.75 31.21
C ARG A 134 16.85 11.64 30.95
N GLU A 135 16.63 10.46 31.52
CA GLU A 135 17.49 9.28 31.28
C GLU A 135 17.52 8.87 29.82
N TRP A 136 16.37 8.97 29.12
CA TRP A 136 16.31 8.67 27.69
C TRP A 136 17.10 9.70 26.89
N ILE A 137 17.00 11.00 27.23
CA ILE A 137 17.74 12.08 26.56
C ILE A 137 19.25 11.83 26.68
N GLU A 138 19.75 11.54 27.89
CA GLU A 138 21.17 11.26 28.09
C GLU A 138 21.63 10.00 27.34
N ARG A 139 20.80 8.95 27.28
CA ARG A 139 21.09 7.75 26.47
C ARG A 139 21.08 8.04 24.96
N ALA A 140 20.17 8.88 24.48
CA ALA A 140 20.10 9.29 23.09
C ALA A 140 21.33 10.11 22.68
N LEU A 141 21.79 11.03 23.53
CA LEU A 141 23.04 11.77 23.32
C LEU A 141 24.27 10.85 23.38
N GLY A 142 24.28 9.90 24.32
CA GLY A 142 25.32 8.86 24.43
C GLY A 142 25.39 7.90 23.24
N SER A 143 24.39 7.91 22.35
CA SER A 143 24.42 7.11 21.12
C SER A 143 25.38 7.65 20.06
N GLY A 144 25.80 8.92 20.17
CA GLY A 144 26.66 9.62 19.21
C GLY A 144 25.95 10.15 17.96
N ILE A 145 24.64 9.94 17.81
CA ILE A 145 23.87 10.42 16.65
C ILE A 145 23.70 11.94 16.70
N VAL A 146 23.38 12.46 17.90
CA VAL A 146 23.26 13.90 18.16
C VAL A 146 24.38 14.34 19.07
N HIS A 147 25.20 15.26 18.57
CA HIS A 147 26.34 15.80 19.32
C HIS A 147 25.86 16.96 20.20
N SER A 148 26.27 16.93 21.47
CA SER A 148 26.11 18.05 22.39
C SER A 148 27.44 18.76 22.59
N GLU A 149 27.42 20.08 22.73
CA GLU A 149 28.59 20.91 23.02
C GLU A 149 28.39 21.72 24.30
N MET A 150 29.48 22.19 24.91
CA MET A 150 29.44 23.10 26.04
C MET A 150 29.44 24.55 25.53
N ARG A 151 28.39 25.30 25.84
CA ARG A 151 28.29 26.74 25.52
C ARG A 151 27.80 27.50 26.75
N ASP A 152 28.53 28.54 27.15
CA ASP A 152 28.22 29.38 28.31
C ASP A 152 27.96 28.57 29.60
N GLY A 153 28.76 27.53 29.84
CA GLY A 153 28.66 26.65 31.01
C GLY A 153 27.48 25.67 30.98
N ARG A 154 26.71 25.61 29.89
CA ARG A 154 25.58 24.69 29.72
C ARG A 154 25.85 23.73 28.56
N ARG A 155 25.41 22.47 28.71
CA ARG A 155 25.38 21.54 27.57
C ARG A 155 24.20 21.90 26.67
N VAL A 156 24.50 22.12 25.39
CA VAL A 156 23.54 22.50 24.36
C VAL A 156 23.67 21.58 23.14
N ILE A 157 22.60 21.51 22.34
CA ILE A 157 22.59 20.84 21.03
C ILE A 157 22.32 21.86 19.91
N PRO A 158 22.78 21.60 18.68
CA PRO A 158 22.36 22.38 17.52
C PRO A 158 20.83 22.36 17.36
N ALA A 159 20.24 23.49 16.97
CA ALA A 159 18.79 23.60 16.80
C ALA A 159 18.21 22.59 15.80
N GLY A 160 18.95 22.29 14.73
CA GLY A 160 18.57 21.28 13.73
C GLY A 160 18.52 19.84 14.24
N SER A 161 19.19 19.55 15.36
CA SER A 161 19.22 18.20 15.95
C SER A 161 17.94 17.85 16.72
N LEU A 162 17.06 18.82 16.99
CA LEU A 162 15.80 18.57 17.71
C LEU A 162 14.86 17.67 16.89
N GLU A 163 14.81 17.83 15.57
CA GLU A 163 14.00 16.98 14.70
C GLU A 163 14.48 15.53 14.73
N THR A 164 15.80 15.32 14.72
CA THR A 164 16.41 13.99 14.87
C THR A 164 16.05 13.35 16.21
N LEU A 165 16.15 14.10 17.33
CA LEU A 165 15.76 13.60 18.64
C LEU A 165 14.25 13.30 18.72
N GLY A 166 13.41 14.14 18.13
CA GLY A 166 11.97 13.91 18.05
C GLY A 166 11.62 12.61 17.32
N ALA A 167 12.20 12.39 16.14
CA ALA A 167 12.01 11.16 15.37
C ALA A 167 12.51 9.92 16.11
N MET A 168 13.67 10.01 16.79
CA MET A 168 14.18 8.92 17.64
C MET A 168 13.21 8.62 18.78
N TRP A 169 12.66 9.64 19.43
CA TRP A 169 11.73 9.47 20.53
C TRP A 169 10.43 8.79 20.11
N GLU A 170 9.82 9.25 19.01
CA GLU A 170 8.62 8.64 18.43
C GLU A 170 8.85 7.19 18.03
N GLY A 171 10.00 6.90 17.40
CA GLY A 171 10.31 5.53 16.99
C GLY A 171 10.57 4.60 18.16
N VAL A 172 11.25 5.04 19.23
CA VAL A 172 11.45 4.23 20.44
C VAL A 172 10.12 3.90 21.11
N ARG A 173 9.21 4.88 21.20
CA ARG A 173 7.85 4.62 21.70
C ARG A 173 7.04 3.68 20.80
N SER A 174 7.39 3.63 19.52
CA SER A 174 6.82 2.72 18.52
C SER A 174 7.54 1.36 18.47
N GLY A 175 8.47 1.10 19.39
CA GLY A 175 9.15 -0.20 19.57
C GLY A 175 10.53 -0.32 18.91
N ALA A 176 11.07 0.74 18.31
CA ALA A 176 12.44 0.75 17.81
C ALA A 176 13.47 0.84 18.96
N SER A 177 14.67 0.32 18.74
CA SER A 177 15.79 0.48 19.68
C SER A 177 16.70 1.63 19.28
N LEU A 178 17.41 2.22 20.25
CA LEU A 178 18.45 3.22 19.96
C LEU A 178 19.60 2.64 19.11
N ASP A 179 19.84 1.33 19.19
CA ASP A 179 20.86 0.67 18.37
C ASP A 179 20.43 0.61 16.89
N GLN A 180 19.14 0.35 16.60
CA GLN A 180 18.61 0.41 15.24
C GLN A 180 18.78 1.82 14.63
N PHE A 181 18.54 2.87 15.43
CA PHE A 181 18.80 4.24 15.00
C PHE A 181 20.30 4.49 14.74
N ARG A 182 21.19 3.93 15.57
CA ARG A 182 22.64 4.05 15.39
C ARG A 182 23.11 3.38 14.10
N GLU A 183 22.67 2.15 13.84
CA GLU A 183 22.98 1.43 12.61
C GLU A 183 22.48 2.18 11.36
N LEU A 184 21.26 2.72 11.43
CA LEU A 184 20.70 3.54 10.36
C LEU A 184 21.51 4.82 10.15
N ALA A 185 21.87 5.53 11.22
CA ALA A 185 22.68 6.74 11.16
C ALA A 185 24.04 6.48 10.50
N GLN A 186 24.73 5.40 10.90
CA GLN A 186 26.01 4.99 10.29
C GLN A 186 25.87 4.71 8.78
N SER A 187 24.78 4.05 8.37
CA SER A 187 24.51 3.81 6.96
C SER A 187 24.27 5.12 6.19
N ILE A 188 23.50 6.04 6.76
CA ILE A 188 23.23 7.36 6.18
C ILE A 188 24.51 8.18 6.06
N GLU A 189 25.37 8.20 7.09
CA GLU A 189 26.65 8.90 7.07
C GLU A 189 27.58 8.36 5.97
N GLN A 190 27.65 7.04 5.82
CA GLN A 190 28.46 6.42 4.77
C GLN A 190 27.94 6.76 3.36
N GLN A 191 26.62 6.79 3.19
CA GLN A 191 25.99 7.23 1.94
C GLN A 191 26.27 8.70 1.67
N ALA A 192 26.11 9.58 2.67
CA ALA A 192 26.36 11.01 2.56
C ALA A 192 27.83 11.31 2.21
N ARG A 193 28.80 10.59 2.78
CA ARG A 193 30.22 10.70 2.40
C ARG A 193 30.43 10.39 0.91
N THR A 194 29.81 9.31 0.43
CA THR A 194 29.89 8.90 -0.98
C THR A 194 29.22 9.93 -1.91
N GLU A 195 28.04 10.44 -1.53
CA GLU A 195 27.33 11.51 -2.25
C GLU A 195 28.18 12.80 -2.32
N PHE A 196 28.84 13.16 -1.22
CA PHE A 196 29.70 14.33 -1.12
C PHE A 196 30.98 14.20 -1.96
N ASP A 197 31.63 13.04 -1.96
CA ASP A 197 32.81 12.77 -2.81
C ASP A 197 32.45 12.87 -4.30
N HIS A 198 31.30 12.33 -4.70
CA HIS A 198 30.78 12.50 -6.07
C HIS A 198 30.52 13.97 -6.39
N PHE A 199 29.90 14.72 -5.48
CA PHE A 199 29.68 16.16 -5.65
C PHE A 199 31.00 16.90 -5.85
N LEU A 200 32.00 16.68 -5.00
CA LEU A 200 33.32 17.31 -5.12
C LEU A 200 34.01 16.95 -6.45
N SER A 201 33.88 15.70 -6.91
CA SER A 201 34.42 15.29 -8.21
C SER A 201 33.75 16.03 -9.37
N ALA A 202 32.44 16.27 -9.30
CA ALA A 202 31.70 17.00 -10.33
C ALA A 202 32.05 18.50 -10.35
N LEU A 203 32.35 19.08 -9.18
CA LEU A 203 32.79 20.47 -9.07
C LEU A 203 34.14 20.75 -9.73
N ARG A 204 35.05 19.77 -9.76
CA ARG A 204 36.37 19.91 -10.41
C ARG A 204 36.28 20.23 -11.91
N ASN A 205 35.13 19.99 -12.53
CA ASN A 205 34.88 20.23 -13.95
C ASN A 205 34.15 21.57 -14.23
N LEU A 206 33.81 22.36 -13.21
CA LEU A 206 33.21 23.68 -13.40
C LEU A 206 34.31 24.71 -13.64
N ASN A 207 34.33 25.33 -14.82
CA ASN A 207 35.26 26.43 -15.13
C ASN A 207 35.08 27.57 -14.11
N ALA A 208 36.21 28.05 -13.57
CA ALA A 208 36.23 29.09 -12.56
C ALA A 208 35.70 30.42 -13.12
N VAL A 209 34.50 30.81 -12.68
CA VAL A 209 33.92 32.13 -12.92
C VAL A 209 33.75 32.83 -11.56
N SER A 210 33.78 34.16 -11.56
CA SER A 210 33.78 35.06 -10.39
C SER A 210 32.65 34.86 -9.36
N GLU A 211 31.65 34.00 -9.63
CA GLU A 211 30.55 33.63 -8.72
C GLU A 211 30.62 32.18 -8.20
N ALA A 212 31.79 31.51 -8.30
CA ALA A 212 31.95 30.09 -8.00
C ALA A 212 31.37 29.68 -6.63
N GLY A 213 31.57 30.47 -5.56
CA GLY A 213 31.06 30.14 -4.22
C GLY A 213 29.53 30.07 -4.13
N THR A 214 28.83 31.07 -4.65
CA THR A 214 27.35 31.12 -4.63
C THR A 214 26.74 30.08 -5.57
N GLN A 215 27.40 29.78 -6.67
CA GLN A 215 26.98 28.73 -7.59
C GLN A 215 27.16 27.33 -6.98
N VAL A 216 28.30 27.09 -6.31
CA VAL A 216 28.57 25.84 -5.58
C VAL A 216 27.56 25.63 -4.46
N ALA A 217 27.25 26.67 -3.68
CA ALA A 217 26.24 26.60 -2.62
C ALA A 217 24.84 26.26 -3.18
N ARG A 218 24.42 26.93 -4.27
CA ARG A 218 23.14 26.63 -4.95
C ARG A 218 23.10 25.20 -5.48
N LEU A 219 24.19 24.73 -6.07
CA LEU A 219 24.29 23.37 -6.58
C LEU A 219 24.22 22.33 -5.46
N PHE A 220 24.94 22.55 -4.36
CA PHE A 220 24.91 21.70 -3.17
C PHE A 220 23.47 21.58 -2.62
N SER A 221 22.79 22.70 -2.37
CA SER A 221 21.41 22.69 -1.88
C SER A 221 20.40 22.08 -2.88
N SER A 222 20.68 22.14 -4.18
CA SER A 222 19.85 21.46 -5.18
C SER A 222 20.03 19.95 -5.13
N LEU A 223 21.27 19.46 -4.99
CA LEU A 223 21.58 18.04 -4.89
C LEU A 223 21.08 17.43 -3.59
N GLU A 224 21.20 18.15 -2.47
CA GLU A 224 20.66 17.73 -1.18
C GLU A 224 19.14 17.50 -1.25
N ARG A 225 18.39 18.48 -1.80
CA ARG A 225 16.93 18.36 -1.99
C ARG A 225 16.56 17.21 -2.92
N PHE A 226 17.29 17.04 -4.02
CA PHE A 226 17.08 15.93 -4.95
C PHE A 226 17.32 14.58 -4.26
N GLY A 227 18.43 14.43 -3.53
CA GLY A 227 18.78 13.22 -2.79
C GLY A 227 17.73 12.88 -1.72
N ALA A 228 17.33 13.86 -0.90
CA ALA A 228 16.29 13.69 0.11
C ALA A 228 14.95 13.26 -0.50
N SER A 229 14.52 13.91 -1.59
CA SER A 229 13.29 13.56 -2.31
C SER A 229 13.37 12.14 -2.89
N ARG A 230 14.47 11.80 -3.57
CA ARG A 230 14.63 10.50 -4.22
C ARG A 230 14.73 9.35 -3.21
N ARG A 231 15.42 9.58 -2.09
CA ARG A 231 15.51 8.62 -0.97
C ARG A 231 14.13 8.35 -0.37
N ARG A 232 13.36 9.40 -0.10
CA ARG A 232 11.97 9.29 0.41
C ARG A 232 11.10 8.48 -0.54
N GLU A 233 11.10 8.82 -1.82
CA GLU A 233 10.32 8.12 -2.85
C GLU A 233 10.73 6.65 -2.98
N THR A 234 12.03 6.37 -2.99
CA THR A 234 12.57 5.00 -3.14
C THR A 234 12.22 4.14 -1.94
N LEU A 235 12.37 4.65 -0.71
CA LEU A 235 12.00 3.92 0.51
C LEU A 235 10.51 3.61 0.53
N TYR A 236 9.68 4.58 0.19
CA TYR A 236 8.23 4.39 0.07
C TYR A 236 7.89 3.33 -0.99
N ASN A 237 8.51 3.40 -2.18
CA ASN A 237 8.28 2.40 -3.23
C ASN A 237 8.72 1.00 -2.80
N LEU A 238 9.88 0.84 -2.18
CA LEU A 238 10.36 -0.45 -1.66
C LEU A 238 9.43 -0.99 -0.57
N PHE A 239 8.94 -0.12 0.31
CA PHE A 239 7.95 -0.48 1.33
C PHE A 239 6.65 -0.96 0.71
N MET A 240 6.12 -0.21 -0.26
CA MET A 240 4.91 -0.54 -1.00
C MET A 240 5.09 -1.79 -1.88
N GLU A 241 6.27 -2.03 -2.43
CA GLU A 241 6.64 -3.27 -3.14
C GLU A 241 6.59 -4.48 -2.19
N ARG A 242 7.00 -4.29 -0.93
CA ARG A 242 6.93 -5.36 0.07
C ARG A 242 5.51 -5.62 0.55
N LEU A 243 4.69 -4.58 0.59
CA LEU A 243 3.25 -4.62 0.87
C LEU A 243 2.40 -4.96 -0.34
N ARG A 244 3.02 -5.14 -1.50
CA ARG A 244 2.32 -5.29 -2.76
C ARG A 244 1.35 -6.46 -2.66
N LEU A 245 0.18 -6.27 -3.23
CA LEU A 245 -0.62 -7.38 -3.70
C LEU A 245 0.13 -7.93 -4.91
N PRO A 246 0.83 -9.09 -4.86
CA PRO A 246 1.07 -9.85 -6.08
C PRO A 246 -0.32 -10.21 -6.59
N GLY A 247 -0.91 -9.24 -7.31
CA GLY A 247 -2.34 -9.07 -7.44
C GLY A 247 -2.90 -10.37 -7.92
N TYR A 248 -3.95 -10.86 -7.26
CA TYR A 248 -4.68 -12.10 -7.58
C TYR A 248 -4.20 -12.63 -8.93
N ILE A 249 -3.17 -13.49 -8.93
CA ILE A 249 -2.25 -13.71 -10.08
C ILE A 249 -2.99 -14.23 -11.33
N PHE A 250 -4.27 -14.51 -11.12
CA PHE A 250 -5.22 -15.05 -12.04
C PHE A 250 -6.30 -14.05 -12.44
N LEU A 251 -6.20 -12.76 -12.16
CA LEU A 251 -7.18 -11.78 -12.65
C LEU A 251 -6.68 -11.07 -13.89
N ARG A 252 -7.53 -11.01 -14.90
CA ARG A 252 -7.37 -10.06 -16.02
C ARG A 252 -7.62 -8.62 -15.55
N PRO A 253 -7.27 -7.59 -16.36
CA PRO A 253 -7.59 -6.19 -16.05
C PRO A 253 -9.08 -5.94 -15.73
N ASN A 254 -9.98 -6.71 -16.34
CA ASN A 254 -11.43 -6.70 -16.06
C ASN A 254 -11.83 -7.53 -14.82
N ARG A 255 -10.88 -7.94 -13.99
CA ARG A 255 -11.06 -8.74 -12.77
C ARG A 255 -11.76 -10.08 -12.99
N THR A 256 -11.63 -10.71 -14.16
CA THR A 256 -12.08 -12.11 -14.37
C THR A 256 -10.96 -13.10 -14.05
N ASN A 257 -11.29 -14.21 -13.39
CA ASN A 257 -10.32 -15.28 -13.15
C ASN A 257 -9.87 -15.96 -14.46
N VAL A 258 -8.56 -16.22 -14.58
CA VAL A 258 -7.91 -16.99 -15.65
C VAL A 258 -7.39 -18.34 -15.15
N PHE A 259 -7.55 -18.62 -13.87
CA PHE A 259 -7.17 -19.88 -13.24
C PHE A 259 -8.28 -20.36 -12.30
N PRO A 260 -8.83 -21.57 -12.51
CA PRO A 260 -8.52 -22.48 -13.62
C PRO A 260 -8.91 -21.91 -14.99
N SER A 261 -8.41 -22.53 -16.07
CA SER A 261 -8.70 -22.14 -17.44
C SER A 261 -10.18 -22.31 -17.78
N ARG A 262 -10.65 -21.57 -18.78
CA ARG A 262 -12.01 -21.73 -19.31
C ARG A 262 -12.23 -23.14 -19.86
N THR A 263 -11.22 -23.72 -20.52
CA THR A 263 -11.28 -25.10 -21.04
C THR A 263 -11.50 -26.11 -19.92
N PHE A 264 -10.80 -25.95 -18.79
CA PHE A 264 -10.99 -26.79 -17.62
C PHE A 264 -12.43 -26.72 -17.11
N LEU A 265 -12.98 -25.51 -16.93
CA LEU A 265 -14.36 -25.32 -16.48
C LEU A 265 -15.37 -25.92 -17.45
N GLN A 266 -15.13 -25.79 -18.76
CA GLN A 266 -15.95 -26.40 -19.79
C GLN A 266 -15.93 -27.93 -19.72
N ARG A 267 -14.73 -28.54 -19.63
CA ARG A 267 -14.56 -30.00 -19.51
C ARG A 267 -15.23 -30.56 -18.25
N MET A 268 -15.24 -29.79 -17.17
CA MET A 268 -15.93 -30.16 -15.93
C MET A 268 -17.46 -30.01 -15.99
N GLY A 269 -17.99 -29.41 -17.05
CA GLY A 269 -19.41 -29.27 -17.32
C GLY A 269 -20.05 -27.98 -16.81
N LEU A 270 -19.28 -26.96 -16.40
CA LEU A 270 -19.82 -25.74 -15.77
C LEU A 270 -20.86 -25.03 -16.64
N PHE A 271 -20.58 -24.85 -17.93
CA PHE A 271 -21.47 -24.10 -18.83
C PHE A 271 -22.76 -24.86 -19.13
N ARG A 272 -22.68 -26.19 -19.27
CA ARG A 272 -23.88 -27.04 -19.39
C ARG A 272 -24.76 -26.96 -18.15
N GLU A 273 -24.13 -26.97 -16.96
CA GLU A 273 -24.86 -26.83 -15.70
C GLU A 273 -25.52 -25.46 -15.57
N LEU A 274 -24.83 -24.38 -15.96
CA LEU A 274 -25.39 -23.03 -16.01
C LEU A 274 -26.66 -22.98 -16.88
N ASP A 275 -26.62 -23.56 -18.09
CA ASP A 275 -27.77 -23.58 -18.99
C ASP A 275 -28.96 -24.34 -18.38
N LEU A 276 -28.71 -25.45 -17.67
CA LEU A 276 -29.75 -26.20 -16.97
C LEU A 276 -30.38 -25.39 -15.84
N ILE A 277 -29.56 -24.70 -15.04
CA ILE A 277 -30.03 -23.84 -13.94
C ILE A 277 -30.88 -22.68 -14.50
N LEU A 278 -30.44 -22.05 -15.59
CA LEU A 278 -31.19 -20.95 -16.20
C LEU A 278 -32.56 -21.43 -16.71
N ARG A 279 -32.63 -22.56 -17.42
CA ARG A 279 -33.91 -23.14 -17.86
C ARG A 279 -34.83 -23.54 -16.71
N GLN A 280 -34.27 -23.88 -15.56
CA GLN A 280 -35.06 -24.14 -14.35
C GLN A 280 -35.65 -22.85 -13.80
N LEU A 281 -34.85 -21.78 -13.73
CA LEU A 281 -35.28 -20.46 -13.27
C LEU A 281 -36.28 -19.80 -14.22
N ASP A 282 -36.17 -20.03 -15.53
CA ASP A 282 -37.17 -19.56 -16.50
C ASP A 282 -38.58 -20.11 -16.20
N ARG A 283 -38.66 -21.33 -15.68
CA ARG A 283 -39.92 -21.97 -15.29
C ARG A 283 -40.33 -21.65 -13.85
N ARG A 284 -39.36 -21.44 -12.97
CA ARG A 284 -39.54 -21.19 -11.53
C ARG A 284 -38.56 -20.10 -11.07
N PRO A 285 -38.90 -18.81 -11.27
CA PRO A 285 -37.97 -17.72 -10.99
C PRO A 285 -37.53 -17.62 -9.52
N ASP A 286 -38.40 -17.99 -8.60
CA ASP A 286 -38.15 -17.94 -7.14
C ASP A 286 -37.58 -19.25 -6.56
N ASP A 287 -37.10 -20.18 -7.39
CA ASP A 287 -36.48 -21.42 -6.91
C ASP A 287 -35.15 -21.12 -6.20
N LEU A 288 -35.20 -21.05 -4.87
CA LEU A 288 -34.06 -20.71 -4.02
C LEU A 288 -32.85 -21.65 -4.21
N ALA A 289 -33.07 -22.94 -4.46
CA ALA A 289 -31.98 -23.88 -4.69
C ALA A 289 -31.30 -23.61 -6.04
N ALA A 290 -32.09 -23.33 -7.07
CA ALA A 290 -31.59 -22.93 -8.38
C ALA A 290 -30.86 -21.57 -8.33
N LEU A 291 -31.39 -20.58 -7.59
CA LEU A 291 -30.74 -19.29 -7.38
C LEU A 291 -29.38 -19.43 -6.67
N ARG A 292 -29.30 -20.25 -5.61
CA ARG A 292 -28.02 -20.55 -4.92
C ARG A 292 -27.01 -21.23 -5.85
N ASN A 293 -27.48 -22.16 -6.68
CA ASN A 293 -26.63 -22.80 -7.69
C ASN A 293 -26.20 -21.81 -8.78
N LEU A 294 -27.06 -20.89 -9.21
CA LEU A 294 -26.74 -19.84 -10.17
C LEU A 294 -25.68 -18.90 -9.62
N ALA A 295 -25.86 -18.39 -8.40
CA ALA A 295 -24.92 -17.48 -7.74
C ALA A 295 -23.52 -18.11 -7.64
N ARG A 296 -23.48 -19.38 -7.25
CA ARG A 296 -22.26 -20.18 -7.15
C ARG A 296 -21.62 -20.49 -8.50
N ALA A 297 -22.40 -20.94 -9.48
CA ALA A 297 -21.87 -21.26 -10.81
C ALA A 297 -21.30 -20.01 -11.48
N SER A 298 -21.99 -18.88 -11.34
CA SER A 298 -21.55 -17.55 -11.81
C SER A 298 -20.25 -17.11 -11.12
N TYR A 299 -20.16 -17.32 -9.80
CA TYR A 299 -18.92 -17.08 -9.04
C TYR A 299 -17.74 -17.93 -9.56
N LEU A 300 -17.97 -19.22 -9.84
CA LEU A 300 -16.94 -20.12 -10.37
C LEU A 300 -16.47 -19.71 -11.77
N SER A 301 -17.36 -19.13 -12.60
CA SER A 301 -17.01 -18.58 -13.92
C SER A 301 -16.54 -17.13 -13.90
N SER A 302 -16.45 -16.48 -12.72
CA SER A 302 -16.20 -15.04 -12.59
C SER A 302 -17.18 -14.13 -13.33
N ASP A 303 -18.43 -14.58 -13.52
CA ASP A 303 -19.52 -13.73 -13.97
C ASP A 303 -20.08 -12.98 -12.75
N TRP A 304 -19.38 -11.90 -12.37
CA TRP A 304 -19.70 -11.14 -11.16
C TRP A 304 -21.04 -10.43 -11.25
N VAL A 305 -21.45 -10.01 -12.45
CA VAL A 305 -22.75 -9.39 -12.68
C VAL A 305 -23.85 -10.39 -12.35
N ARG A 306 -23.80 -11.58 -12.96
CA ARG A 306 -24.80 -12.62 -12.74
C ARG A 306 -24.77 -13.16 -11.30
N SER A 307 -23.57 -13.33 -10.74
CA SER A 307 -23.40 -13.76 -9.35
C SER A 307 -24.06 -12.77 -8.38
N ARG A 308 -23.86 -11.46 -8.61
CA ARG A 308 -24.50 -10.40 -7.83
C ARG A 308 -26.01 -10.40 -7.98
N SER A 309 -26.54 -10.48 -9.21
CA SER A 309 -27.98 -10.51 -9.47
C SER A 309 -28.64 -11.70 -8.77
N ALA A 310 -28.07 -12.90 -8.88
CA ALA A 310 -28.58 -14.08 -8.19
C ALA A 310 -28.50 -13.94 -6.66
N ALA A 311 -27.41 -13.38 -6.12
CA ALA A 311 -27.28 -13.12 -4.70
C ALA A 311 -28.32 -12.10 -4.19
N ALA A 312 -28.60 -11.04 -4.95
CA ALA A 312 -29.62 -10.06 -4.62
C ALA A 312 -31.02 -10.68 -4.55
N GLU A 313 -31.36 -11.56 -5.49
CA GLU A 313 -32.65 -12.28 -5.44
C GLU A 313 -32.75 -13.24 -4.26
N ILE A 314 -31.65 -13.92 -3.90
CA ILE A 314 -31.62 -14.73 -2.68
C ILE A 314 -31.88 -13.86 -1.45
N LEU A 315 -31.24 -12.68 -1.35
CA LEU A 315 -31.41 -11.76 -0.22
C LEU A 315 -32.82 -11.14 -0.17
N ARG A 316 -33.48 -10.98 -1.32
CA ARG A 316 -34.89 -10.56 -1.39
C ARG A 316 -35.82 -11.63 -0.80
N LEU A 317 -35.56 -12.90 -1.08
CA LEU A 317 -36.37 -14.02 -0.60
C LEU A 317 -36.04 -14.42 0.85
N VAL A 318 -34.75 -14.34 1.21
CA VAL A 318 -34.21 -14.72 2.52
C VAL A 318 -33.25 -13.60 2.96
N PRO A 319 -33.76 -12.59 3.68
CA PRO A 319 -32.92 -11.56 4.27
C PRO A 319 -31.81 -12.16 5.12
N ASN A 320 -30.61 -11.58 5.05
CA ASN A 320 -29.43 -11.99 5.81
C ASN A 320 -28.97 -13.45 5.55
N ASP A 321 -29.24 -14.00 4.36
CA ASP A 321 -28.63 -15.27 3.94
C ASP A 321 -27.10 -15.11 3.85
N ALA A 322 -26.40 -15.73 4.80
CA ALA A 322 -24.96 -15.57 4.97
C ALA A 322 -24.14 -15.88 3.69
N GLY A 323 -24.60 -16.86 2.91
CA GLY A 323 -23.95 -17.24 1.66
C GLY A 323 -24.13 -16.19 0.57
N ALA A 324 -25.34 -15.65 0.45
CA ALA A 324 -25.66 -14.60 -0.51
C ALA A 324 -24.98 -13.27 -0.16
N GLU A 325 -24.92 -12.89 1.12
CA GLU A 325 -24.18 -11.70 1.56
C GLU A 325 -22.70 -11.77 1.16
N ALA A 326 -22.05 -12.90 1.46
CA ALA A 326 -20.64 -13.10 1.13
C ALA A 326 -20.39 -13.07 -0.39
N LEU A 327 -21.29 -13.65 -1.20
CA LEU A 327 -21.19 -13.63 -2.66
C LEU A 327 -21.45 -12.24 -3.23
N ASN A 328 -22.44 -11.51 -2.72
CA ASN A 328 -22.77 -10.15 -3.14
C ASN A 328 -21.60 -9.19 -2.87
N GLY A 329 -21.05 -9.22 -1.66
CA GLY A 329 -19.89 -8.40 -1.30
C GLY A 329 -18.65 -8.70 -2.15
N GLN A 330 -18.39 -9.98 -2.45
CA GLN A 330 -17.30 -10.34 -3.35
C GLN A 330 -17.53 -9.84 -4.77
N ALA A 331 -18.75 -9.99 -5.29
CA ALA A 331 -19.08 -9.54 -6.63
C ALA A 331 -18.96 -8.02 -6.74
N LEU A 332 -19.43 -7.26 -5.76
CA LEU A 332 -19.23 -5.79 -5.69
C LEU A 332 -17.75 -5.41 -5.72
N THR A 333 -16.91 -6.13 -4.97
CA THR A 333 -15.45 -5.92 -4.95
C THR A 333 -14.86 -6.10 -6.36
N PHE A 334 -15.20 -7.20 -7.06
CA PHE A 334 -14.67 -7.46 -8.40
C PHE A 334 -15.33 -6.64 -9.52
N LEU A 335 -16.48 -6.03 -9.27
CA LEU A 335 -17.08 -5.02 -10.16
C LEU A 335 -16.48 -3.62 -9.97
N GLY A 336 -15.50 -3.45 -9.06
CA GLY A 336 -14.85 -2.16 -8.79
C GLY A 336 -15.64 -1.26 -7.83
N ARG A 337 -16.78 -1.71 -7.30
CA ARG A 337 -17.60 -0.99 -6.33
C ARG A 337 -17.12 -1.29 -4.90
N ILE A 338 -15.82 -1.14 -4.66
CA ILE A 338 -15.16 -1.59 -3.42
C ILE A 338 -15.68 -0.86 -2.17
N PRO A 339 -15.88 0.48 -2.17
CA PRO A 339 -16.40 1.16 -0.99
C PRO A 339 -17.77 0.64 -0.56
N GLU A 340 -18.67 0.42 -1.52
CA GLU A 340 -19.99 -0.18 -1.28
C GLU A 340 -19.87 -1.63 -0.80
N ALA A 341 -18.93 -2.41 -1.36
CA ALA A 341 -18.66 -3.77 -0.89
C ALA A 341 -18.24 -3.80 0.58
N ILE A 342 -17.37 -2.87 1.00
CA ILE A 342 -16.93 -2.73 2.38
C ILE A 342 -18.11 -2.41 3.28
N THR A 343 -18.89 -1.37 2.96
CA THR A 343 -20.06 -0.99 3.77
C THR A 343 -21.07 -2.14 3.87
N PHE A 344 -21.39 -2.78 2.75
CA PHE A 344 -22.31 -3.91 2.72
C PHE A 344 -21.80 -5.10 3.55
N LEU A 345 -20.52 -5.43 3.47
CA LEU A 345 -19.94 -6.55 4.23
C LEU A 345 -19.74 -6.21 5.71
N GLU A 346 -19.50 -4.95 6.05
CA GLU A 346 -19.48 -4.46 7.44
C GLU A 346 -20.85 -4.63 8.09
N ASP A 347 -21.93 -4.33 7.37
CA ASP A 347 -23.31 -4.57 7.81
C ASP A 347 -23.59 -6.08 7.97
N ALA A 348 -23.26 -6.87 6.94
CA ALA A 348 -23.47 -8.33 6.93
C ALA A 348 -22.82 -9.05 8.12
N VAL A 349 -21.63 -8.64 8.56
CA VAL A 349 -20.96 -9.27 9.72
C VAL A 349 -21.61 -8.91 11.06
N THR A 350 -22.56 -7.97 11.10
CA THR A 350 -23.36 -7.66 12.30
C THR A 350 -24.62 -8.52 12.42
N HIS A 351 -25.10 -9.11 11.33
CA HIS A 351 -26.33 -9.92 11.31
C HIS A 351 -26.17 -11.30 11.97
N GLY A 352 -24.94 -11.76 12.19
CA GLY A 352 -24.61 -13.02 12.85
C GLY A 352 -23.27 -13.61 12.38
N PRO A 353 -22.92 -14.83 12.81
CA PRO A 353 -21.70 -15.51 12.37
C PRO A 353 -21.70 -15.73 10.85
N ASN A 354 -20.87 -14.98 10.14
CA ASN A 354 -20.68 -15.11 8.70
C ASN A 354 -19.17 -15.16 8.36
N PRO A 355 -18.53 -16.33 8.53
CA PRO A 355 -17.09 -16.49 8.30
C PRO A 355 -16.65 -16.06 6.91
N MET A 356 -17.47 -16.33 5.89
CA MET A 356 -17.10 -16.01 4.52
C MET A 356 -17.20 -14.51 4.25
N ALA A 357 -18.21 -13.82 4.79
CA ALA A 357 -18.30 -12.35 4.70
C ALA A 357 -17.10 -11.68 5.38
N LYS A 358 -16.62 -12.18 6.53
CA LYS A 358 -15.41 -11.68 7.19
C LYS A 358 -14.16 -11.81 6.32
N ILE A 359 -13.99 -12.95 5.66
CA ILE A 359 -12.91 -13.14 4.69
C ILE A 359 -13.03 -12.14 3.53
N ARG A 360 -14.23 -11.99 2.95
CA ARG A 360 -14.46 -11.07 1.82
C ARG A 360 -14.26 -9.60 2.23
N LEU A 361 -14.65 -9.24 3.44
CA LEU A 361 -14.45 -7.91 4.00
C LEU A 361 -12.96 -7.60 4.12
N GLY A 362 -12.18 -8.53 4.68
CA GLY A 362 -10.73 -8.41 4.78
C GLY A 362 -10.06 -8.21 3.41
N GLN A 363 -10.52 -8.93 2.38
CA GLN A 363 -10.06 -8.76 1.00
C GLN A 363 -10.42 -7.38 0.43
N ALA A 364 -11.66 -6.94 0.61
CA ALA A 364 -12.15 -5.66 0.10
C ALA A 364 -11.41 -4.46 0.74
N ILE A 365 -11.22 -4.48 2.07
CA ILE A 365 -10.48 -3.44 2.81
C ILE A 365 -9.03 -3.37 2.33
N ALA A 366 -8.36 -4.51 2.19
CA ALA A 366 -6.98 -4.54 1.75
C ALA A 366 -6.82 -4.11 0.28
N LEU A 367 -7.76 -4.48 -0.60
CA LEU A 367 -7.77 -3.98 -1.98
C LEU A 367 -8.01 -2.47 -2.03
N HIS A 368 -8.94 -1.93 -1.24
CA HIS A 368 -9.19 -0.49 -1.17
C HIS A 368 -7.95 0.28 -0.70
N ALA A 369 -7.33 -0.17 0.39
CA ALA A 369 -6.11 0.45 0.90
C ALA A 369 -4.92 0.35 -0.08
N TYR A 370 -4.86 -0.72 -0.87
CA TYR A 370 -3.88 -0.81 -1.94
C TYR A 370 -4.13 0.22 -3.06
N GLU A 371 -5.40 0.42 -3.46
CA GLU A 371 -5.76 1.41 -4.49
C GLU A 371 -5.54 2.86 -4.05
N THR A 372 -5.61 3.16 -2.75
CA THR A 372 -5.29 4.51 -2.25
C THR A 372 -3.80 4.81 -2.27
N GLY A 373 -2.95 3.77 -2.25
CA GLY A 373 -1.50 3.89 -2.12
C GLY A 373 -1.06 4.32 -0.70
N ASP A 374 -1.96 4.50 0.25
CA ASP A 374 -1.57 4.96 1.58
C ASP A 374 -0.96 3.81 2.39
N ALA A 375 0.31 3.94 2.75
CA ALA A 375 1.07 2.95 3.50
C ALA A 375 0.47 2.65 4.88
N SER A 376 -0.05 3.66 5.58
CA SER A 376 -0.68 3.50 6.90
C SER A 376 -2.01 2.77 6.77
N LEU A 377 -2.86 3.19 5.83
CA LEU A 377 -4.13 2.50 5.57
C LEU A 377 -3.92 1.06 5.16
N LEU A 378 -2.85 0.77 4.39
CA LEU A 378 -2.53 -0.59 3.96
C LEU A 378 -2.05 -1.47 5.12
N LEU A 379 -1.24 -0.94 6.04
CA LEU A 379 -0.87 -1.63 7.27
C LEU A 379 -2.09 -1.93 8.16
N ASP A 380 -2.95 -0.93 8.38
CA ASP A 380 -4.19 -1.10 9.15
C ASP A 380 -5.10 -2.15 8.51
N ALA A 381 -5.20 -2.14 7.19
CA ALA A 381 -5.96 -3.12 6.43
C ALA A 381 -5.41 -4.55 6.61
N VAL A 382 -4.09 -4.74 6.59
CA VAL A 382 -3.45 -6.04 6.82
C VAL A 382 -3.76 -6.56 8.23
N VAL A 383 -3.65 -5.71 9.24
CA VAL A 383 -3.95 -6.07 10.65
C VAL A 383 -5.44 -6.42 10.81
N ARG A 384 -6.33 -5.57 10.28
CA ARG A 384 -7.78 -5.78 10.34
C ARG A 384 -8.19 -7.06 9.61
N ARG A 385 -7.62 -7.33 8.44
CA ARG A 385 -7.82 -8.58 7.70
C ARG A 385 -7.37 -9.80 8.52
N ALA A 386 -6.19 -9.74 9.14
CA ALA A 386 -5.69 -10.86 9.96
C ALA A 386 -6.60 -11.15 11.15
N ARG A 387 -7.16 -10.11 11.79
CA ARG A 387 -8.17 -10.26 12.85
C ARG A 387 -9.44 -10.94 12.32
N LEU A 388 -10.02 -10.43 11.23
CA LEU A 388 -11.22 -11.00 10.60
C LEU A 388 -11.01 -12.47 10.19
N ALA A 389 -9.82 -12.81 9.70
CA ALA A 389 -9.46 -14.19 9.35
C ALA A 389 -9.45 -15.13 10.57
N ARG A 390 -8.91 -14.69 11.72
CA ARG A 390 -8.92 -15.49 12.96
C ARG A 390 -10.35 -15.73 13.46
N GLU A 391 -11.17 -14.69 13.46
CA GLU A 391 -12.59 -14.80 13.84
C GLU A 391 -13.35 -15.76 12.91
N ALA A 392 -13.14 -15.65 11.59
CA ALA A 392 -13.75 -16.53 10.61
C ALA A 392 -13.35 -17.99 10.80
N ILE A 393 -12.08 -18.27 11.14
CA ILE A 393 -11.62 -19.62 11.45
C ILE A 393 -12.37 -20.16 12.67
N HIS A 394 -12.43 -19.40 13.76
CA HIS A 394 -13.10 -19.81 14.99
C HIS A 394 -14.60 -20.07 14.77
N GLU A 395 -15.32 -19.15 14.13
CA GLU A 395 -16.74 -19.31 13.82
C GLU A 395 -17.04 -20.51 12.91
N SER A 396 -16.06 -20.96 12.14
CA SER A 396 -16.21 -22.10 11.23
C SER A 396 -15.93 -23.47 11.88
N GLU A 397 -15.47 -23.53 13.13
CA GLU A 397 -15.03 -24.76 13.80
C GLU A 397 -16.10 -25.86 13.83
N GLY A 398 -17.37 -25.49 14.02
CA GLY A 398 -18.50 -26.42 14.05
C GLY A 398 -18.88 -27.02 12.69
N ASN A 399 -18.31 -26.56 11.57
CA ASN A 399 -18.61 -27.05 10.23
C ASN A 399 -17.33 -27.39 9.45
N PRO A 400 -16.90 -28.67 9.39
CA PRO A 400 -15.66 -29.07 8.73
C PRO A 400 -15.56 -28.65 7.25
N GLY A 401 -16.69 -28.63 6.54
CA GLY A 401 -16.75 -28.19 5.14
C GLY A 401 -16.48 -26.69 4.98
N LEU A 402 -17.12 -25.87 5.82
CA LEU A 402 -16.90 -24.43 5.87
C LEU A 402 -15.49 -24.08 6.35
N ARG A 403 -15.03 -24.73 7.43
CA ARG A 403 -13.68 -24.56 8.00
C ARG A 403 -12.59 -24.74 6.97
N ARG A 404 -12.66 -25.81 6.16
CA ARG A 404 -11.70 -26.05 5.06
C ARG A 404 -11.71 -24.93 4.03
N LYS A 405 -12.89 -24.44 3.64
CA LYS A 405 -13.02 -23.32 2.69
C LYS A 405 -12.47 -22.02 3.26
N VAL A 406 -12.76 -21.71 4.53
CA VAL A 406 -12.23 -20.53 5.22
C VAL A 406 -10.70 -20.60 5.28
N ARG A 407 -10.15 -21.71 5.79
CA ARG A 407 -8.69 -21.92 5.86
C ARG A 407 -8.02 -21.81 4.49
N LEU A 408 -8.63 -22.34 3.43
CA LEU A 408 -8.10 -22.20 2.07
C LEU A 408 -8.02 -20.74 1.64
N ASN A 409 -9.09 -19.96 1.84
CA ASN A 409 -9.07 -18.54 1.49
C ASN A 409 -8.05 -17.78 2.34
N VAL A 410 -7.94 -18.09 3.65
CA VAL A 410 -6.92 -17.47 4.51
C VAL A 410 -5.51 -17.73 4.00
N VAL A 411 -5.19 -18.98 3.64
CA VAL A 411 -3.87 -19.35 3.09
C VAL A 411 -3.59 -18.59 1.79
N LEU A 412 -4.55 -18.57 0.85
CA LEU A 412 -4.41 -17.87 -0.42
C LEU A 412 -4.22 -16.37 -0.20
N ASP A 413 -5.09 -15.77 0.59
CA ASP A 413 -5.03 -14.35 0.88
C ASP A 413 -3.71 -13.98 1.56
N THR A 414 -3.20 -14.81 2.47
CA THR A 414 -1.90 -14.55 3.09
C THR A 414 -0.74 -14.55 2.09
N LEU A 415 -0.85 -15.32 1.00
CA LEU A 415 0.11 -15.27 -0.10
C LEU A 415 -0.10 -14.06 -1.02
N HIS A 416 -1.32 -13.50 -1.06
CA HIS A 416 -1.70 -12.35 -1.89
C HIS A 416 -1.57 -11.00 -1.18
N PHE A 417 -1.61 -10.96 0.14
CA PHE A 417 -1.49 -9.77 0.96
C PHE A 417 -0.19 -9.92 1.76
N SER A 418 0.91 -9.49 1.16
CA SER A 418 2.24 -9.61 1.75
C SER A 418 2.29 -8.82 3.06
N ASP A 419 2.41 -9.53 4.18
CA ASP A 419 2.71 -8.91 5.46
C ASP A 419 4.18 -8.47 5.45
N PRO A 420 4.46 -7.14 5.47
CA PRO A 420 5.82 -6.64 5.38
C PRO A 420 6.62 -6.98 6.64
N LEU A 421 5.94 -7.23 7.75
CA LEU A 421 6.50 -7.64 9.03
C LEU A 421 6.71 -9.16 9.09
N GLY A 422 6.18 -9.92 8.11
CA GLY A 422 6.25 -11.37 8.08
C GLY A 422 5.51 -12.06 9.23
N LEU A 423 4.66 -11.35 9.97
CA LEU A 423 3.97 -11.84 11.16
C LEU A 423 2.94 -12.93 10.82
N ASN A 424 2.38 -12.88 9.61
CA ASN A 424 1.32 -13.78 9.18
C ASN A 424 1.76 -14.74 8.07
N ARG A 425 3.04 -15.12 7.93
CA ARG A 425 3.45 -16.06 6.86
C ARG A 425 2.71 -17.40 7.00
N PRO A 426 2.18 -17.97 5.90
CA PRO A 426 1.46 -19.23 5.99
C PRO A 426 2.45 -20.33 6.32
N VAL A 427 2.15 -21.11 7.36
CA VAL A 427 3.02 -22.17 7.83
C VAL A 427 2.93 -23.34 6.83
N GLU A 428 4.07 -23.78 6.27
CA GLU A 428 4.09 -24.90 5.30
C GLU A 428 3.36 -26.13 5.84
N LYS A 429 3.51 -26.43 7.14
CA LYS A 429 2.81 -27.52 7.82
C LYS A 429 1.29 -27.41 7.72
N GLU A 430 0.74 -26.21 7.87
CA GLU A 430 -0.71 -25.97 7.78
C GLU A 430 -1.22 -26.07 6.35
N ALA A 431 -0.48 -25.50 5.39
CA ALA A 431 -0.80 -25.61 3.97
C ALA A 431 -0.72 -27.07 3.49
N GLN A 432 0.28 -27.83 3.96
CA GLN A 432 0.44 -29.26 3.68
C GLN A 432 -0.71 -30.08 4.27
N ALA A 433 -1.10 -29.83 5.53
CA ALA A 433 -2.24 -30.50 6.14
C ALA A 433 -3.52 -30.25 5.34
N LEU A 434 -3.78 -28.99 4.96
CA LEU A 434 -4.94 -28.64 4.16
C LEU A 434 -4.90 -29.24 2.75
N TYR A 435 -3.72 -29.33 2.13
CA TYR A 435 -3.51 -30.02 0.85
C TYR A 435 -3.92 -31.49 0.94
N GLU A 436 -3.46 -32.22 1.97
CA GLU A 436 -3.84 -33.62 2.17
C GLU A 436 -5.34 -33.77 2.47
N GLU A 437 -5.92 -32.87 3.29
CA GLU A 437 -7.36 -32.85 3.56
C GLU A 437 -8.18 -32.75 2.26
N PHE A 438 -7.83 -31.85 1.34
CA PHE A 438 -8.54 -31.72 0.06
C PHE A 438 -8.31 -32.89 -0.89
N ARG A 439 -7.14 -33.52 -0.86
CA ARG A 439 -6.86 -34.73 -1.66
C ARG A 439 -7.68 -35.92 -1.20
N ALA A 440 -7.89 -36.08 0.11
CA ALA A 440 -8.64 -37.20 0.68
C ALA A 440 -10.16 -37.19 0.36
N ILE A 441 -10.74 -36.04 -0.06
CA ILE A 441 -12.18 -35.93 -0.32
C ILE A 441 -12.57 -36.70 -1.60
N PRO A 442 -13.49 -37.67 -1.55
CA PRO A 442 -13.96 -38.36 -2.76
C PRO A 442 -14.82 -37.44 -3.63
N ASP A 443 -14.69 -37.53 -4.95
CA ASP A 443 -15.39 -36.67 -5.92
C ASP A 443 -16.50 -37.39 -6.72
N LYS A 444 -16.45 -38.72 -6.82
CA LYS A 444 -17.32 -39.55 -7.68
C LYS A 444 -18.83 -39.35 -7.47
N LYS A 445 -19.28 -38.96 -6.26
CA LYS A 445 -20.70 -38.80 -5.91
C LYS A 445 -21.14 -37.33 -5.75
N LEU A 446 -20.26 -36.38 -6.05
CA LEU A 446 -20.57 -34.96 -5.86
C LEU A 446 -21.38 -34.39 -7.04
N PRO A 447 -22.35 -33.50 -6.79
CA PRO A 447 -22.98 -32.69 -7.84
C PRO A 447 -21.94 -31.94 -8.66
N VAL A 448 -22.26 -31.58 -9.91
CA VAL A 448 -21.33 -30.95 -10.87
C VAL A 448 -20.60 -29.74 -10.26
N LEU A 449 -21.36 -28.80 -9.68
CA LEU A 449 -20.77 -27.61 -9.04
C LEU A 449 -19.88 -27.96 -7.84
N ALA A 450 -20.21 -29.01 -7.07
CA ALA A 450 -19.40 -29.49 -5.94
C ALA A 450 -18.09 -30.12 -6.38
N ARG A 451 -18.13 -30.89 -7.46
CA ARG A 451 -16.92 -31.45 -8.08
C ARG A 451 -16.01 -30.35 -8.64
N ILE A 452 -16.57 -29.33 -9.30
CA ILE A 452 -15.80 -28.17 -9.79
C ILE A 452 -15.15 -27.42 -8.63
N SER A 453 -15.92 -27.07 -7.60
CA SER A 453 -15.39 -26.36 -6.43
C SER A 453 -14.28 -27.15 -5.74
N LEU A 454 -14.42 -28.47 -5.60
CA LEU A 454 -13.39 -29.33 -5.00
C LEU A 454 -12.11 -29.35 -5.86
N ALA A 455 -12.25 -29.51 -7.17
CA ALA A 455 -11.10 -29.53 -8.07
C ALA A 455 -10.35 -28.18 -8.08
N MET A 456 -11.08 -27.07 -8.07
CA MET A 456 -10.51 -25.74 -7.89
C MET A 456 -9.79 -25.59 -6.55
N SER A 457 -10.42 -26.01 -5.45
CA SER A 457 -9.79 -25.96 -4.13
C SER A 457 -8.48 -26.74 -4.08
N ARG A 458 -8.42 -27.92 -4.71
CA ARG A 458 -7.19 -28.70 -4.87
C ARG A 458 -6.13 -27.92 -5.64
N MET A 459 -6.48 -27.37 -6.80
CA MET A 459 -5.54 -26.57 -7.60
C MET A 459 -5.00 -25.36 -6.84
N TYR A 460 -5.87 -24.66 -6.10
CA TYR A 460 -5.48 -23.50 -5.30
C TYR A 460 -4.57 -23.85 -4.12
N ILE A 461 -4.87 -24.92 -3.36
CA ILE A 461 -3.98 -25.32 -2.26
C ILE A 461 -2.66 -25.91 -2.77
N THR A 462 -2.66 -26.62 -3.91
CA THR A 462 -1.43 -27.08 -4.58
C THR A 462 -0.57 -25.89 -5.00
N TYR A 463 -1.18 -24.84 -5.56
CA TYR A 463 -0.48 -23.62 -5.96
C TYR A 463 0.06 -22.85 -4.74
N ALA A 464 -0.72 -22.74 -3.67
CA ALA A 464 -0.28 -22.12 -2.44
C ALA A 464 0.95 -22.83 -1.85
N LEU A 465 0.91 -24.17 -1.78
CA LEU A 465 2.03 -24.97 -1.30
C LEU A 465 3.26 -24.87 -2.21
N TYR A 466 3.05 -24.77 -3.53
CA TYR A 466 4.12 -24.50 -4.49
C TYR A 466 4.83 -23.17 -4.17
N LEU A 467 4.08 -22.07 -3.99
CA LEU A 467 4.66 -20.77 -3.69
C LEU A 467 5.46 -20.77 -2.38
N ILE A 468 4.93 -21.40 -1.33
CA ILE A 468 5.60 -21.52 -0.03
C ILE A 468 6.94 -22.27 -0.20
N ARG A 469 6.93 -23.41 -0.89
CA ARG A 469 8.14 -24.22 -1.11
C ARG A 469 9.14 -23.55 -2.03
N GLN A 470 8.68 -22.83 -3.04
CA GLN A 470 9.54 -22.07 -3.94
C GLN A 470 10.30 -20.99 -3.17
N GLN A 471 9.63 -20.25 -2.28
CA GLN A 471 10.25 -19.23 -1.43
C GLN A 471 11.32 -19.81 -0.49
N GLN A 472 11.19 -21.07 -0.09
CA GLN A 472 12.16 -21.79 0.74
C GLN A 472 13.30 -22.44 -0.08
N GLY A 473 13.28 -22.35 -1.42
CA GLY A 473 14.23 -23.04 -2.29
C GLY A 473 14.09 -24.56 -2.30
N ASN A 474 12.91 -25.09 -1.95
CA ASN A 474 12.66 -26.53 -1.87
C ASN A 474 12.50 -27.14 -3.29
N PRO A 475 13.33 -28.09 -3.71
CA PRO A 475 13.30 -28.66 -5.06
C PRO A 475 12.02 -29.47 -5.36
N LYS A 476 11.23 -29.83 -4.34
CA LYS A 476 9.94 -30.50 -4.52
C LYS A 476 8.83 -29.56 -5.01
N ALA A 477 9.06 -28.25 -5.07
CA ALA A 477 8.09 -27.27 -5.56
C ALA A 477 7.63 -27.58 -7.00
N GLU A 478 8.56 -27.87 -7.91
CA GLU A 478 8.25 -28.12 -9.34
C GLU A 478 7.29 -29.29 -9.58
N LYS A 479 7.28 -30.28 -8.67
CA LYS A 479 6.34 -31.42 -8.75
C LYS A 479 4.88 -30.95 -8.57
N LEU A 480 4.66 -29.95 -7.72
CA LEU A 480 3.33 -29.38 -7.47
C LEU A 480 2.84 -28.58 -8.67
N LEU A 481 3.72 -27.83 -9.34
CA LEU A 481 3.37 -27.10 -10.57
C LEU A 481 3.03 -28.09 -11.71
N SER A 482 3.80 -29.16 -11.84
CA SER A 482 3.51 -30.26 -12.77
C SER A 482 2.17 -30.94 -12.50
N GLU A 483 1.77 -31.08 -11.23
CA GLU A 483 0.45 -31.61 -10.86
C GLU A 483 -0.68 -30.69 -11.37
N ILE A 484 -0.53 -29.38 -11.18
CA ILE A 484 -1.50 -28.39 -11.68
C ILE A 484 -1.58 -28.44 -13.21
N ALA A 485 -0.45 -28.46 -13.90
CA ALA A 485 -0.40 -28.50 -15.37
C ALA A 485 -1.05 -29.78 -15.94
N ARG A 486 -0.94 -30.92 -15.25
CA ARG A 486 -1.65 -32.15 -15.65
C ARG A 486 -3.16 -32.04 -15.48
N LEU A 487 -3.61 -31.38 -14.41
CA LEU A 487 -5.04 -31.16 -14.15
C LEU A 487 -5.64 -30.14 -15.11
N ASP A 488 -4.91 -29.09 -15.44
CA ASP A 488 -5.35 -28.00 -16.33
C ASP A 488 -4.21 -27.58 -17.28
N PRO A 489 -4.03 -28.29 -18.41
CA PRO A 489 -2.94 -28.02 -19.34
C PRO A 489 -2.97 -26.63 -19.97
N ASP A 490 -4.16 -26.04 -20.08
CA ASP A 490 -4.36 -24.71 -20.68
C ASP A 490 -4.27 -23.58 -19.64
N CYS A 491 -3.91 -23.88 -18.39
CA CYS A 491 -3.78 -22.85 -17.38
C CYS A 491 -2.57 -21.94 -17.63
N VAL A 492 -2.70 -20.69 -17.19
CA VAL A 492 -1.62 -19.69 -17.12
C VAL A 492 -0.36 -20.20 -16.41
N LEU A 493 -0.49 -21.20 -15.52
CA LEU A 493 0.63 -21.78 -14.79
C LEU A 493 1.37 -22.88 -15.57
N ALA A 494 0.75 -23.51 -16.56
CA ALA A 494 1.34 -24.62 -17.31
C ALA A 494 2.57 -24.18 -18.13
N GLY A 495 2.54 -22.96 -18.69
CA GLY A 495 3.69 -22.36 -19.39
C GLY A 495 4.84 -21.94 -18.46
N ARG A 496 4.59 -21.75 -17.16
CA ARG A 496 5.65 -21.39 -16.18
C ARG A 496 6.54 -22.57 -15.81
N GLY A 497 6.06 -23.81 -15.95
CA GLY A 497 6.86 -25.03 -15.80
C GLY A 497 7.84 -25.29 -16.96
N ALA A 498 7.78 -24.49 -18.03
CA ALA A 498 8.62 -24.64 -19.23
C ALA A 498 9.61 -23.47 -19.46
N GLY A 499 9.73 -22.50 -18.54
CA GLY A 499 10.61 -21.36 -18.79
C GLY A 499 10.60 -20.27 -17.73
N GLN A 500 11.24 -20.52 -16.59
CA GLN A 500 12.21 -19.56 -16.05
C GLN A 500 13.55 -20.29 -16.02
N PRO A 501 14.64 -19.74 -16.58
CA PRO A 501 15.92 -20.39 -16.45
C PRO A 501 16.23 -20.51 -14.96
N ALA A 502 16.49 -21.72 -14.50
CA ALA A 502 17.14 -21.94 -13.22
C ALA A 502 18.33 -20.97 -13.12
N PRO A 503 18.64 -20.40 -11.95
CA PRO A 503 19.87 -19.63 -11.80
C PRO A 503 21.00 -20.52 -12.29
N VAL A 504 21.66 -20.06 -13.37
CA VAL A 504 22.66 -20.83 -14.09
C VAL A 504 23.64 -21.37 -13.06
N LYS A 505 23.80 -22.69 -13.00
CA LYS A 505 24.86 -23.36 -12.24
C LYS A 505 26.21 -22.91 -12.83
N GLY A 506 26.65 -21.72 -12.43
CA GLY A 506 27.80 -21.01 -12.98
C GLY A 506 28.12 -19.73 -12.19
N GLU A 507 27.12 -19.06 -11.60
CA GLU A 507 27.38 -17.83 -10.82
C GLU A 507 28.08 -18.07 -9.48
N LYS A 508 27.95 -19.27 -8.89
CA LYS A 508 28.77 -19.66 -7.72
C LYS A 508 30.24 -19.92 -8.10
N ALA A 509 30.53 -20.29 -9.35
CA ALA A 509 31.91 -20.46 -9.83
C ALA A 509 32.54 -19.11 -10.19
N ALA A 510 31.79 -18.21 -10.82
CA ALA A 510 32.25 -16.86 -11.15
C ALA A 510 32.56 -16.00 -9.89
N ARG A 511 31.72 -16.09 -8.84
CA ARG A 511 31.99 -15.44 -7.54
C ARG A 511 33.14 -16.05 -6.75
N ARG A 512 33.52 -17.31 -7.03
CA ARG A 512 34.67 -17.99 -6.40
C ARG A 512 35.97 -17.73 -7.17
N ALA A 513 35.89 -17.55 -8.48
CA ALA A 513 37.01 -17.17 -9.34
C ALA A 513 37.43 -15.71 -9.15
N SER A 514 36.47 -14.79 -8.98
CA SER A 514 36.78 -13.36 -8.72
C SER A 514 37.36 -13.07 -7.33
N ARG A 515 37.18 -13.99 -6.36
CA ARG A 515 37.83 -13.94 -5.05
C ARG A 515 39.23 -14.57 -5.00
N ARG A 516 39.65 -15.30 -6.05
CA ARG A 516 40.98 -15.93 -6.14
C ARG A 516 42.00 -15.12 -6.94
N ALA A 517 41.58 -14.07 -7.64
CA ALA A 517 42.46 -13.18 -8.40
C ALA A 517 42.70 -11.86 -7.64
N SER A 518 43.36 -11.95 -6.48
CA SER A 518 44.16 -10.83 -5.98
C SER A 518 45.60 -11.02 -6.49
N PRO A 519 46.22 -10.06 -7.18
CA PRO A 519 47.60 -10.23 -7.62
C PRO A 519 48.54 -10.17 -6.42
N ARG A 520 49.30 -11.26 -6.22
CA ARG A 520 50.51 -11.27 -5.39
C ARG A 520 51.52 -10.29 -6.00
N LYS A 521 52.12 -9.47 -5.13
CA LYS A 521 53.35 -8.69 -5.40
C LYS A 521 54.40 -9.57 -6.10
N PRO A 522 55.08 -9.10 -7.16
CA PRO A 522 56.34 -9.68 -7.57
C PRO A 522 57.48 -9.04 -6.76
N ALA A 523 58.21 -9.89 -6.05
CA ALA A 523 59.53 -9.57 -5.53
C ALA A 523 60.58 -9.93 -6.58
N GLY A 524 61.59 -9.07 -6.73
CA GLY A 524 62.93 -9.46 -7.17
C GLY A 524 63.22 -9.36 -8.67
N GLY A 525 63.75 -8.20 -9.08
CA GLY A 525 65.19 -8.12 -9.34
C GLY A 525 65.70 -8.31 -10.78
N VAL A 526 66.48 -7.30 -11.19
CA VAL A 526 67.84 -7.40 -11.75
C VAL A 526 68.03 -6.94 -13.21
N ARG A 527 68.96 -5.96 -13.33
CA ARG A 527 69.90 -5.60 -14.41
C ARG A 527 69.46 -4.69 -15.56
N GLY A 528 70.13 -3.53 -15.59
CA GLY A 528 70.92 -3.07 -16.75
C GLY A 528 70.31 -1.92 -17.55
N GLY A 529 70.76 -0.68 -17.29
CA GLY A 529 70.59 0.46 -18.22
C GLY A 529 71.56 0.38 -19.41
N PRO A 530 71.99 1.50 -20.02
CA PRO A 530 71.35 2.81 -20.18
C PRO A 530 71.34 3.27 -21.66
N ARG A 531 70.89 4.51 -21.91
CA ARG A 531 71.27 5.48 -22.98
C ARG A 531 70.09 5.99 -23.81
N GLY A 532 70.05 7.31 -23.97
CA GLY A 532 69.15 8.07 -24.83
C GLY A 532 68.66 9.32 -24.14
#